data_AF-A0A534I671-F1
#
_entry.id   AF-A0A534I671-F1
#
_cell.length_a   1.000
_cell.length_b   1.000
_cell.length_c   1.000
_cell.angle_alpha   90.00
_cell.angle_beta   90.00
_cell.angle_gamma   90.00
#
_symmetry.space_group_name_H-M   'P 1'
#
loop_
_entity.id
_entity.type
_entity.pdbx_description
1 polymer ?
#
loop_
_entity_poly.entity_id
_entity_poly.type
_entity_poly.pdbx_seq_one_letter_code
_entity_poly.pdbx_strand_id
1 'polypeptide(L)'
;IVRTQAGGIGSWNWFWLFPLLMVYFISGVAETNRAPFDVAEGESEIVAGFHVEYSGIAFALFFLAEYANMILISTLTAVFFFGGWQGPFEGYPRLGDTFLGQPSFVWLLIKVFVLVFFFLWFRATFPRYRYDQIMRLGWKALIPVTLVWIGVEMLLATYRIGPWSRSWFH
;
A
#
# COMPACT_ATOMS: atom_id res chain seq x y z
N ILE A 1 -12.30 -1.14 10.19
CA ILE A 1 -11.81 -1.32 8.80
C ILE A 1 -11.80 -2.79 8.40
N VAL A 2 -11.00 -3.68 9.01
CA VAL A 2 -10.98 -5.09 8.56
C VAL A 2 -12.36 -5.77 8.63
N ARG A 3 -13.11 -5.58 9.74
CA ARG A 3 -14.47 -6.13 9.85
C ARG A 3 -15.45 -5.58 8.82
N THR A 4 -15.26 -4.34 8.35
CA THR A 4 -16.17 -3.73 7.34
C THR A 4 -15.92 -4.31 5.95
N GLN A 5 -14.77 -4.95 5.75
CA GLN A 5 -14.38 -5.61 4.49
C GLN A 5 -14.85 -7.07 4.42
N ALA A 6 -15.51 -7.58 5.47
CA ALA A 6 -16.07 -8.94 5.48
C ALA A 6 -17.11 -9.13 4.36
N GLY A 7 -17.12 -10.32 3.74
CA GLY A 7 -17.98 -10.64 2.60
C GLY A 7 -17.26 -10.93 1.28
N GLY A 8 -15.93 -11.12 1.33
CA GLY A 8 -15.14 -11.67 0.23
C GLY A 8 -14.48 -10.60 -0.64
N ILE A 9 -13.89 -11.02 -1.76
CA ILE A 9 -13.05 -10.15 -2.60
C ILE A 9 -13.79 -8.91 -3.15
N GLY A 10 -15.11 -8.99 -3.32
CA GLY A 10 -15.96 -7.89 -3.80
C GLY A 10 -16.34 -6.86 -2.74
N SER A 11 -16.20 -7.19 -1.45
CA SER A 11 -16.41 -6.24 -0.34
C SER A 11 -15.13 -5.59 0.17
N TRP A 12 -13.98 -5.99 -0.36
CA TRP A 12 -12.72 -5.36 -0.04
C TRP A 12 -12.62 -3.97 -0.65
N ASN A 13 -11.91 -3.09 0.05
CA ASN A 13 -11.81 -1.68 -0.30
C ASN A 13 -11.05 -1.43 -1.60
N TRP A 14 -10.23 -2.37 -2.10
CA TRP A 14 -9.44 -2.18 -3.32
C TRP A 14 -10.29 -1.84 -4.56
N PHE A 15 -11.52 -2.35 -4.67
CA PHE A 15 -12.38 -2.11 -5.82
C PHE A 15 -13.01 -0.71 -5.79
N TRP A 16 -13.58 -0.33 -4.63
CA TRP A 16 -14.26 0.96 -4.45
C TRP A 16 -13.26 2.11 -4.28
N LEU A 17 -12.15 1.88 -3.58
CA LEU A 17 -11.11 2.88 -3.34
C LEU A 17 -9.92 2.73 -4.31
N PHE A 18 -10.14 2.20 -5.51
CA PHE A 18 -9.03 1.87 -6.43
C PHE A 18 -8.09 3.06 -6.71
N PRO A 19 -8.58 4.28 -7.02
CA PRO A 19 -7.69 5.43 -7.24
C PRO A 19 -6.91 5.84 -5.98
N LEU A 20 -7.54 5.75 -4.81
CA LEU A 20 -6.85 6.02 -3.54
C LEU A 20 -5.83 4.94 -3.19
N LEU A 21 -6.09 3.68 -3.54
CA LEU A 21 -5.12 2.60 -3.42
C LEU A 21 -3.88 2.91 -4.27
N MET A 22 -4.06 3.34 -5.52
CA MET A 22 -2.94 3.70 -6.39
C MET A 22 -2.13 4.86 -5.80
N VAL A 23 -2.80 5.91 -5.31
CA VAL A 23 -2.09 7.02 -4.66
C VAL A 23 -1.36 6.56 -3.40
N TYR A 24 -2.01 5.78 -2.54
CA TYR A 24 -1.40 5.26 -1.32
C TYR A 24 -0.18 4.39 -1.63
N PHE A 25 -0.28 3.53 -2.63
CA PHE A 25 0.81 2.64 -3.02
C PHE A 25 1.98 3.41 -3.64
N ILE A 26 1.72 4.35 -4.57
CA ILE A 26 2.77 5.18 -5.18
C ILE A 26 3.47 6.04 -4.11
N SER A 27 2.70 6.66 -3.21
CA SER A 27 3.26 7.41 -2.08
C SER A 27 4.05 6.51 -1.13
N GLY A 28 3.60 5.28 -0.90
CA GLY A 28 4.31 4.28 -0.11
C GLY A 28 5.65 3.87 -0.74
N VAL A 29 5.70 3.74 -2.07
CA VAL A 29 6.97 3.50 -2.81
C VAL A 29 7.88 4.73 -2.74
N ALA A 30 7.33 5.95 -2.68
CA ALA A 30 8.13 7.16 -2.50
C ALA A 30 8.74 7.25 -1.09
N GLU A 31 7.99 6.88 -0.06
CA GLU A 31 8.42 6.94 1.34
C GLU A 31 9.53 5.94 1.67
N THR A 32 9.60 4.79 0.98
CA THR A 32 10.69 3.84 1.18
C THR A 32 12.03 4.36 0.64
N ASN A 33 12.06 5.51 -0.05
CA ASN A 33 13.26 6.14 -0.61
C ASN A 33 14.15 5.16 -1.39
N ARG A 34 13.54 4.16 -2.03
CA ARG A 34 14.22 3.14 -2.85
C ARG A 34 13.91 3.37 -4.32
N ALA A 35 14.78 2.88 -5.21
CA ALA A 35 14.54 2.95 -6.65
C ALA A 35 13.15 2.36 -6.94
N PRO A 36 12.24 3.10 -7.60
CA PRO A 36 12.48 4.23 -8.53
C PRO A 36 12.51 5.66 -7.92
N PHE A 37 12.13 5.85 -6.65
CA PHE A 37 12.08 7.15 -5.97
C PHE A 37 13.26 7.34 -5.00
N ASP A 38 14.45 7.13 -5.53
CA ASP A 38 15.70 7.07 -4.78
C ASP A 38 16.42 8.42 -4.76
N VAL A 39 15.85 9.40 -4.05
CA VAL A 39 16.42 10.76 -3.98
C VAL A 39 17.58 10.80 -2.99
N ALA A 40 17.42 10.23 -1.79
CA ALA A 40 18.42 10.27 -0.74
C ALA A 40 19.73 9.55 -1.09
N GLU A 41 19.69 8.41 -1.79
CA GLU A 41 20.88 7.69 -2.24
C GLU A 41 21.52 8.39 -3.47
N GLY A 42 20.71 9.05 -4.31
CA GLY A 42 21.17 9.86 -5.44
C GLY A 42 21.91 11.14 -5.03
N GLU A 43 21.50 11.81 -3.96
CA GLU A 43 22.26 12.97 -3.43
C GLU A 43 23.54 12.50 -2.70
N SER A 44 23.54 11.26 -2.21
CA SER A 44 24.70 10.61 -1.60
C SER A 44 25.78 10.19 -2.60
N GLU A 45 25.51 10.24 -3.91
CA GLU A 45 26.51 9.92 -4.95
C GLU A 45 27.49 11.08 -5.21
N ILE A 46 27.18 12.29 -4.74
CA ILE A 46 28.05 13.48 -4.83
C ILE A 46 28.80 13.75 -3.52
N VAL A 47 28.22 13.39 -2.38
CA VAL A 47 28.91 13.37 -1.07
C VAL A 47 28.49 12.08 -0.41
N ALA A 48 29.38 11.08 -0.38
CA ALA A 48 29.15 9.78 0.19
C ALA A 48 28.40 9.88 1.53
N GLY A 49 27.09 9.60 1.53
CA GLY A 49 26.19 9.89 2.64
C GLY A 49 26.40 8.97 3.85
N PHE A 50 25.32 8.56 4.51
CA PHE A 50 25.38 7.73 5.72
C PHE A 50 26.05 6.36 5.51
N HIS A 51 26.19 5.89 4.27
CA HIS A 51 26.88 4.65 3.92
C HIS A 51 28.39 4.68 4.18
N VAL A 52 29.00 5.87 4.26
CA VAL A 52 30.46 6.02 4.51
C VAL A 52 30.75 6.54 5.92
N GLU A 53 29.79 7.21 6.56
CA GLU A 53 29.96 7.77 7.90
C GLU A 53 29.75 6.75 9.03
N TYR A 54 28.98 5.68 8.79
CA TYR A 54 28.65 4.68 9.81
C TYR A 54 29.27 3.31 9.50
N SER A 55 29.92 2.70 10.49
CA SER A 55 30.50 1.34 10.38
C SER A 55 29.77 0.30 11.25
N GLY A 56 29.79 -0.97 10.81
CA GLY A 56 29.34 -2.11 11.60
C GLY A 56 27.83 -2.13 11.89
N ILE A 57 27.45 -1.94 13.17
CA ILE A 57 26.07 -2.09 13.66
C ILE A 57 25.17 -0.93 13.23
N ALA A 58 25.68 0.31 13.26
CA ALA A 58 24.89 1.48 12.87
C ALA A 58 24.46 1.40 11.40
N PHE A 59 25.37 0.97 10.52
CA PHE A 59 25.07 0.65 9.13
C PHE A 59 23.96 -0.40 9.01
N ALA A 60 24.08 -1.52 9.73
CA ALA A 60 23.08 -2.59 9.70
C ALA A 60 21.69 -2.12 10.15
N LEU A 61 21.61 -1.21 11.12
CA LEU A 61 20.34 -0.65 11.61
C LEU A 61 19.65 0.24 10.57
N PHE A 62 20.39 1.01 9.77
CA PHE A 62 19.81 1.79 8.67
C PHE A 62 19.17 0.88 7.61
N PHE A 63 19.87 -0.17 7.17
CA PHE A 63 19.29 -1.15 6.24
C PHE A 63 18.07 -1.84 6.83
N LEU A 64 18.16 -2.28 8.10
CA LEU A 64 17.04 -2.91 8.78
C LEU A 64 15.82 -1.98 8.83
N ALA A 65 16.02 -0.70 9.15
CA ALA A 65 14.95 0.28 9.23
C ALA A 65 14.26 0.49 7.87
N GLU A 66 15.02 0.58 6.78
CA GLU A 66 14.45 0.71 5.43
C GLU A 66 13.64 -0.52 5.02
N TYR A 67 14.15 -1.74 5.27
CA TYR A 67 13.42 -2.97 4.99
C TYR A 67 12.19 -3.13 5.89
N ALA A 68 12.29 -2.73 7.16
CA ALA A 68 11.17 -2.71 8.09
C ALA A 68 10.08 -1.73 7.61
N ASN A 69 10.45 -0.55 7.09
CA ASN A 69 9.50 0.40 6.53
C ASN A 69 8.75 -0.17 5.32
N MET A 70 9.45 -0.85 4.42
CA MET A 70 8.81 -1.51 3.27
C MET A 70 7.80 -2.60 3.71
N ILE A 71 8.15 -3.41 4.70
CA ILE A 71 7.24 -4.43 5.27
C ILE A 71 6.04 -3.75 5.96
N LEU A 72 6.27 -2.65 6.69
CA LEU A 72 5.24 -1.89 7.37
C LEU A 72 4.22 -1.33 6.37
N ILE A 73 4.67 -0.63 5.33
CA ILE A 73 3.80 -0.06 4.29
C ILE A 73 3.03 -1.17 3.57
N SER A 74 3.67 -2.30 3.27
CA SER A 74 3.01 -3.47 2.67
C SER A 74 1.94 -4.05 3.60
N THR A 75 2.21 -4.12 4.90
CA THR A 75 1.24 -4.59 5.91
C THR A 75 0.06 -3.64 6.03
N LEU A 76 0.29 -2.33 6.09
CA LEU A 76 -0.78 -1.34 6.14
C LEU A 76 -1.63 -1.36 4.87
N THR A 77 -1.00 -1.49 3.69
CA THR A 77 -1.71 -1.62 2.41
C THR A 77 -2.62 -2.86 2.42
N ALA A 78 -2.13 -4.00 2.89
CA ALA A 78 -2.91 -5.23 3.00
C ALA A 78 -4.12 -5.06 3.93
N VAL A 79 -3.94 -4.37 5.07
CA VAL A 79 -5.01 -4.13 6.06
C VAL A 79 -6.04 -3.11 5.57
N PHE A 80 -5.61 -2.02 4.93
CA PHE A 80 -6.52 -0.94 4.52
C PHE A 80 -7.30 -1.24 3.25
N PHE A 81 -6.72 -1.98 2.29
CA PHE A 81 -7.33 -2.17 0.97
C PHE A 81 -7.69 -3.63 0.66
N PHE A 82 -6.88 -4.59 1.10
CA PHE A 82 -7.01 -6.00 0.71
C PHE A 82 -7.62 -6.90 1.80
N GLY A 83 -8.38 -6.36 2.75
CA GLY A 83 -9.09 -7.20 3.73
C GLY A 83 -8.24 -7.76 4.87
N GLY A 84 -6.97 -7.34 5.02
CA GLY A 84 -6.08 -7.79 6.10
C GLY A 84 -5.99 -9.31 6.20
N TRP A 85 -6.40 -9.87 7.35
CA TRP A 85 -6.41 -11.31 7.65
C TRP A 85 -7.63 -12.08 7.13
N GLN A 86 -8.56 -11.42 6.42
CA GLN A 86 -9.72 -12.10 5.84
C GLN A 86 -9.36 -12.94 4.62
N GLY A 87 -10.01 -14.10 4.52
CA GLY A 87 -9.87 -14.99 3.36
C GLY A 87 -10.51 -14.38 2.12
N PRO A 88 -9.95 -14.61 0.91
CA PRO A 88 -10.50 -14.06 -0.34
C PRO A 88 -11.92 -14.57 -0.66
N PHE A 89 -12.28 -15.75 -0.16
CA PHE A 89 -13.56 -16.41 -0.44
C PHE A 89 -14.55 -16.39 0.73
N GLU A 90 -14.31 -15.56 1.76
CA GLU A 90 -15.25 -15.37 2.87
C GLU A 90 -16.61 -14.89 2.33
N GLY A 91 -17.66 -15.72 2.39
CA GLY A 91 -19.01 -15.38 1.90
C GLY A 91 -19.40 -15.90 0.51
N TYR A 92 -18.54 -16.64 -0.21
CA TYR A 92 -18.95 -17.35 -1.42
C TYR A 92 -19.61 -18.70 -1.07
N PRO A 93 -20.79 -19.05 -1.63
CA PRO A 93 -21.42 -20.35 -1.39
C PRO A 93 -20.47 -21.49 -1.77
N ARG A 94 -20.32 -22.50 -0.89
CA ARG A 94 -19.45 -23.70 -1.03
C ARG A 94 -17.95 -23.51 -0.77
N LEU A 95 -17.37 -22.31 -0.92
CA LEU A 95 -15.95 -22.07 -0.60
C LEU A 95 -15.73 -21.37 0.76
N GLY A 96 -16.76 -20.67 1.27
CA GLY A 96 -16.68 -19.92 2.54
C GLY A 96 -16.42 -20.80 3.77
N ASP A 97 -16.92 -22.04 3.79
CA ASP A 97 -16.76 -22.96 4.93
C ASP A 97 -15.42 -23.71 4.91
N THR A 98 -14.65 -23.57 3.83
CA THR A 98 -13.32 -24.18 3.71
C THR A 98 -12.26 -23.30 4.38
N PHE A 99 -11.06 -23.83 4.63
CA PHE A 99 -9.88 -23.06 5.07
C PHE A 99 -9.60 -21.79 4.23
N LEU A 100 -10.08 -21.76 2.98
CA LEU A 100 -10.01 -20.63 2.05
C LEU A 100 -10.90 -19.43 2.41
N GLY A 101 -11.98 -19.65 3.18
CA GLY A 101 -12.89 -18.61 3.66
C GLY A 101 -12.64 -18.21 5.11
N GLN A 102 -11.92 -19.02 5.89
CA GLN A 102 -11.65 -18.70 7.29
C GLN A 102 -10.59 -17.61 7.44
N PRO A 103 -10.81 -16.60 8.30
CA PRO A 103 -9.82 -15.58 8.58
C PRO A 103 -8.60 -16.19 9.27
N SER A 104 -7.42 -15.95 8.73
CA SER A 104 -6.16 -16.52 9.23
C SER A 104 -5.03 -15.53 9.04
N PHE A 105 -4.07 -15.55 9.97
CA PHE A 105 -2.86 -14.75 9.87
C PHE A 105 -2.03 -15.12 8.63
N VAL A 106 -2.16 -16.36 8.15
CA VAL A 106 -1.50 -16.83 6.92
C VAL A 106 -1.91 -15.98 5.71
N TRP A 107 -3.18 -15.56 5.62
CA TRP A 107 -3.65 -14.71 4.52
C TRP A 107 -3.03 -13.33 4.55
N LEU A 108 -2.80 -12.77 5.74
CA LEU A 108 -2.10 -11.50 5.88
C LEU A 108 -0.66 -11.64 5.39
N LEU A 109 0.06 -12.69 5.82
CA LEU A 109 1.44 -12.94 5.40
C LEU A 109 1.57 -13.12 3.88
N ILE A 110 0.67 -13.88 3.26
CA ILE A 110 0.65 -14.07 1.79
C ILE A 110 0.46 -12.72 1.08
N LYS A 111 -0.52 -11.90 1.53
CA LYS A 111 -0.76 -10.58 0.93
C LYS A 111 0.44 -9.65 1.10
N VAL A 112 1.05 -9.63 2.28
CA VAL A 112 2.28 -8.85 2.53
C VAL A 112 3.40 -9.31 1.63
N PHE A 113 3.62 -10.63 1.47
CA PHE A 113 4.64 -11.17 0.58
C PHE A 113 4.42 -10.75 -0.87
N VAL A 114 3.18 -10.82 -1.35
CA VAL A 114 2.82 -10.37 -2.71
C VAL A 114 3.07 -8.87 -2.88
N LEU A 115 2.72 -8.04 -1.88
CA LEU A 115 2.96 -6.60 -1.94
C LEU A 115 4.45 -6.27 -1.93
N VAL A 116 5.24 -6.90 -1.05
CA VAL A 116 6.71 -6.78 -1.05
C VAL A 116 7.30 -7.23 -2.39
N PHE A 117 6.77 -8.30 -2.99
CA PHE A 117 7.17 -8.71 -4.34
C PHE A 117 6.91 -7.61 -5.38
N PHE A 118 5.79 -6.89 -5.32
CA PHE A 118 5.55 -5.73 -6.19
C PHE A 118 6.55 -4.60 -5.96
N PHE A 119 6.93 -4.32 -4.70
CA PHE A 119 8.00 -3.34 -4.41
C PHE A 119 9.33 -3.74 -5.07
N LEU A 120 9.72 -5.01 -4.95
CA LEU A 120 10.93 -5.53 -5.58
C LEU A 120 10.83 -5.52 -7.11
N TRP A 121 9.67 -5.83 -7.67
CA TRP A 121 9.45 -5.82 -9.12
C TRP A 121 9.51 -4.40 -9.69
N PHE A 122 8.93 -3.42 -9.01
CA PHE A 122 9.00 -2.02 -9.41
C PHE A 122 10.43 -1.49 -9.41
N ARG A 123 11.21 -1.87 -8.40
CA ARG A 123 12.65 -1.57 -8.36
C ARG A 123 13.39 -2.14 -9.58
N ALA A 124 13.03 -3.35 -10.02
CA ALA A 124 13.68 -3.99 -11.16
C ALA A 124 13.23 -3.41 -12.52
N THR A 125 12.01 -2.86 -12.61
CA THR A 125 11.39 -2.46 -13.88
C THR A 125 11.58 -0.99 -14.20
N PHE A 126 11.52 -0.11 -13.20
CA PHE A 126 11.49 1.32 -13.43
C PHE A 126 12.87 1.97 -13.31
N PRO A 127 13.27 2.81 -14.28
CA PRO A 127 14.42 3.69 -14.13
C PRO A 127 14.24 4.67 -12.96
N ARG A 128 15.36 5.21 -12.46
CA ARG A 128 15.36 6.25 -11.42
C ARG A 128 14.63 7.51 -11.89
N TYR A 129 13.77 8.07 -11.06
CA TYR A 129 13.13 9.37 -11.30
C TYR A 129 13.94 10.51 -10.68
N ARG A 130 14.02 11.64 -11.38
CA ARG A 130 14.61 12.87 -10.85
C ARG A 130 13.63 13.57 -9.90
N TYR A 131 14.16 14.25 -8.87
CA TYR A 131 13.37 15.03 -7.90
C TYR A 131 12.25 15.87 -8.53
N ASP A 132 12.56 16.64 -9.58
CA ASP A 132 11.60 17.51 -10.26
C ASP A 132 10.40 16.74 -10.86
N GLN A 133 10.63 15.50 -11.31
CA GLN A 133 9.59 14.64 -11.88
C GLN A 133 8.69 14.07 -10.77
N ILE A 134 9.27 13.73 -9.62
CA ILE A 134 8.55 13.25 -8.44
C ILE A 134 7.66 14.36 -7.89
N MET A 135 8.21 15.56 -7.74
CA MET A 135 7.46 16.72 -7.27
C MET A 135 6.30 17.04 -8.22
N ARG A 136 6.54 16.96 -9.53
CA ARG A 136 5.48 17.11 -10.54
C ARG A 136 4.41 16.02 -10.43
N LEU A 137 4.79 14.76 -10.20
CA LEU A 137 3.85 13.65 -10.01
C LEU A 137 2.98 13.87 -8.77
N GLY A 138 3.60 14.23 -7.64
CA GLY A 138 2.89 14.52 -6.40
C GLY A 138 1.88 15.66 -6.56
N TRP A 139 2.34 16.80 -7.06
CA TRP A 139 1.51 18.01 -7.15
C TRP A 139 0.49 17.99 -8.29
N LYS A 140 0.83 17.44 -9.47
CA LYS A 140 -0.06 17.48 -10.63
C LYS A 140 -0.95 16.25 -10.76
N ALA A 141 -0.58 15.11 -10.17
CA ALA A 141 -1.36 13.88 -10.28
C ALA A 141 -1.89 13.41 -8.92
N LEU A 142 -1.03 13.17 -7.93
CA LEU A 142 -1.46 12.53 -6.68
C LEU A 142 -2.46 13.39 -5.90
N ILE A 143 -2.15 14.69 -5.69
CA ILE A 143 -3.03 15.60 -4.92
C ILE A 143 -4.38 15.82 -5.62
N PRO A 144 -4.46 16.14 -6.93
CA PRO A 144 -5.75 16.31 -7.57
C PRO A 144 -6.60 15.03 -7.56
N VAL A 145 -5.97 13.87 -7.77
CA VAL A 145 -6.68 12.57 -7.76
C VAL A 145 -7.25 12.27 -6.38
N THR A 146 -6.51 12.51 -5.30
CA THR A 146 -7.03 12.29 -3.94
C THR A 146 -8.20 13.20 -3.62
N LEU A 147 -8.11 14.49 -3.96
CA LEU A 147 -9.18 15.46 -3.70
C LEU A 147 -10.47 15.10 -4.46
N VAL A 148 -10.36 14.78 -5.74
CA VAL A 148 -11.51 14.37 -6.55
C VAL A 148 -12.13 13.09 -6.00
N TRP A 149 -11.30 12.09 -5.65
CA TRP A 149 -11.83 10.82 -5.17
C TRP A 149 -12.46 10.93 -3.78
N ILE A 150 -11.92 11.76 -2.89
CA ILE A 150 -12.57 12.06 -1.60
C ILE A 150 -13.95 12.69 -1.82
N GLY A 151 -14.08 13.60 -2.79
CA GLY A 151 -15.38 14.15 -3.19
C GLY A 151 -16.35 13.08 -3.71
N VAL A 152 -15.87 12.16 -4.54
CA VAL A 152 -16.66 11.02 -5.04
C VAL A 152 -17.10 10.11 -3.89
N GLU A 153 -16.20 9.77 -2.96
CA GLU A 153 -16.53 8.96 -1.79
C GLU A 153 -17.58 9.65 -0.90
N MET A 154 -17.49 10.97 -0.71
CA MET A 154 -18.49 11.74 0.02
C MET A 154 -19.88 11.63 -0.63
N LEU A 155 -19.95 11.70 -1.97
CA LEU A 155 -21.21 11.51 -2.70
C LEU A 155 -21.73 10.07 -2.57
N LEU A 156 -20.86 9.07 -2.76
CA LEU A 156 -21.23 7.65 -2.63
C LEU A 156 -21.74 7.31 -1.23
N ALA A 157 -21.13 7.89 -0.19
CA ALA A 157 -21.59 7.76 1.19
C ALA A 157 -22.96 8.43 1.40
N THR A 158 -23.19 9.61 0.82
CA THR A 158 -24.47 10.32 0.92
C THR A 158 -25.60 9.56 0.22
N TYR A 159 -25.34 8.99 -0.96
CA TYR A 159 -26.32 8.19 -1.71
C TYR A 159 -26.39 6.72 -1.28
N ARG A 160 -25.59 6.32 -0.28
CA ARG A 160 -25.52 4.95 0.27
C ARG A 160 -25.31 3.86 -0.79
N ILE A 161 -24.38 4.11 -1.71
CA ILE A 161 -24.05 3.17 -2.79
C ILE A 161 -22.87 2.30 -2.37
N GLY A 162 -22.98 0.98 -2.57
CA GLY A 162 -21.88 0.03 -2.37
C GLY A 162 -21.60 -0.29 -0.89
N PRO A 163 -20.33 -0.26 -0.42
CA PRO A 163 -19.95 -0.68 0.92
C PRO A 163 -20.51 0.24 2.02
N TRP A 164 -20.87 1.47 1.67
CA TRP A 164 -21.38 2.50 2.57
C TRP A 164 -22.87 2.35 2.90
N SER A 165 -23.57 1.40 2.29
CA SER A 165 -24.97 1.08 2.61
C SER A 165 -25.12 0.20 3.86
N ARG A 166 -24.01 -0.31 4.41
CA ARG A 166 -23.99 -1.23 5.55
C ARG A 166 -24.31 -0.50 6.86
N SER A 167 -25.04 -1.15 7.75
CA SER A 167 -25.58 -0.58 9.01
C SER A 167 -24.55 -0.04 10.00
N TRP A 168 -23.27 -0.33 9.81
CA TRP A 168 -22.17 0.07 10.69
C TRP A 168 -21.70 1.53 10.50
N PHE A 169 -22.24 2.25 9.52
CA PHE A 169 -21.98 3.69 9.29
C PHE A 169 -23.04 4.61 9.94
N HIS A 170 -23.88 4.05 10.82
CA HIS A 170 -24.84 4.76 11.66
C HIS A 170 -24.30 5.03 13.07
#